data_AF-A0A8J3JWX6-F1
#
_entry.id   AF-A0A8J3JWX6-F1
#
_cell.length_a   1.000
_cell.length_b   1.000
_cell.length_c   1.000
_cell.angle_alpha   90.00
_cell.angle_beta   90.00
_cell.angle_gamma   90.00
#
_symmetry.space_group_name_H-M   'P 1'
#
loop_
_entity.id
_entity.type
_entity.pdbx_description
1 polymer ?
#
loop_
_entity_poly.entity_id
_entity_poly.type
_entity_poly.pdbx_seq_one_letter_code
_entity_poly.pdbx_strand_id
1 'polypeptide(L)'
;MSPDMINYAPLHAAPSPAHTATVLEAARRGDFGEETARQITGAGARSTGVGCLVGGFLAAIMLVALIGMLAQGDSEGLLVGGLFLAGAVLLGVAVKLLGDLGERRSAGRLVRLVAFAHANGLPIEPEAPARQLPGSVFVPNPHARTMHQVRWTADGLSFEVATHTRQGSGQGTRLVRCLAVHLDVAPPRLAFNPSGPGAVRPAPILGTDVFENEKFALFARTREHAAARAFMTDELVALLDDRNRPMSAEVVDGWFLAYFPSQDELDERSWRQAFAVAEAVVRAREAFRARGQSQQSGK
;
A
#
# COMPACT_ATOMS: atom_id res chain seq x y z
N MET A 1 -0.21 10.08 18.86
CA MET A 1 1.22 10.25 18.55
C MET A 1 1.32 11.45 17.62
N SER A 2 1.97 12.54 18.06
CA SER A 2 2.00 13.78 17.28
C SER A 2 2.93 13.64 16.07
N PRO A 3 2.57 14.16 14.88
CA PRO A 3 3.42 14.12 13.68
C PRO A 3 4.84 14.67 13.91
N ASP A 4 5.01 15.64 14.81
CA ASP A 4 6.30 16.27 15.06
C ASP A 4 7.27 15.39 15.87
N MET A 5 6.77 14.35 16.54
CA MET A 5 7.58 13.38 17.27
C MET A 5 8.06 12.21 16.40
N ILE A 6 7.58 12.12 15.16
CA ILE A 6 7.94 11.03 14.25
C ILE A 6 9.28 11.32 13.59
N ASN A 7 10.21 10.38 13.69
CA ASN A 7 11.47 10.41 12.97
C ASN A 7 11.27 9.96 11.52
N TYR A 8 11.24 10.91 10.58
CA TYR A 8 11.11 10.65 9.16
C TYR A 8 12.45 10.47 8.41
N ALA A 9 13.59 10.73 9.05
CA ALA A 9 14.90 10.62 8.39
C ALA A 9 15.16 9.25 7.73
N PRO A 10 14.75 8.10 8.32
CA PRO A 10 14.93 6.80 7.68
C PRO A 10 14.18 6.66 6.35
N LEU A 11 13.09 7.42 6.15
CA LEU A 11 12.38 7.41 4.88
C LEU A 11 13.22 7.96 3.75
N HIS A 12 14.29 8.74 3.97
CA HIS A 12 15.16 9.33 2.94
C HIS A 12 16.56 8.71 2.88
N ALA A 13 16.97 8.02 3.92
CA ALA A 13 18.32 7.47 4.03
C ALA A 13 18.58 6.40 2.97
N ALA A 14 19.75 6.45 2.33
CA ALA A 14 20.22 5.33 1.51
C ALA A 14 20.66 4.20 2.46
N PRO A 15 20.04 3.01 2.38
CA PRO A 15 20.38 1.92 3.28
C PRO A 15 21.77 1.38 2.95
N SER A 16 22.58 1.11 3.97
CA SER A 16 23.89 0.48 3.77
C SER A 16 23.71 -0.98 3.33
N PRO A 17 24.67 -1.56 2.57
CA PRO A 17 24.59 -2.98 2.18
C PRO A 17 24.50 -3.93 3.37
N ALA A 18 25.24 -3.66 4.45
CA ALA A 18 25.22 -4.47 5.67
C ALA A 18 23.84 -4.43 6.35
N HIS A 19 23.26 -3.23 6.51
CA HIS A 19 21.93 -3.10 7.10
C HIS A 19 20.85 -3.74 6.23
N THR A 20 20.96 -3.59 4.91
CA THR A 20 20.07 -4.27 3.95
C THR A 20 20.13 -5.78 4.12
N ALA A 21 21.32 -6.37 4.23
CA ALA A 21 21.48 -7.80 4.44
C ALA A 21 20.82 -8.27 5.74
N THR A 22 21.02 -7.54 6.85
CA THR A 22 20.40 -7.86 8.15
C THR A 22 18.87 -7.84 8.08
N VAL A 23 18.29 -6.78 7.49
CA VAL A 23 16.81 -6.68 7.38
C VAL A 23 16.25 -7.78 6.48
N LEU A 24 16.90 -8.07 5.35
CA LEU A 24 16.45 -9.15 4.46
C LEU A 24 16.58 -10.52 5.11
N GLU A 25 17.59 -10.75 5.94
CA GLU A 25 17.74 -11.98 6.71
C GLU A 25 16.63 -12.13 7.75
N ALA A 26 16.38 -11.09 8.55
CA ALA A 26 15.24 -11.04 9.48
C ALA A 26 13.91 -11.32 8.78
N ALA A 27 13.70 -10.70 7.61
CA ALA A 27 12.50 -10.90 6.81
C ALA A 27 12.36 -12.35 6.31
N ARG A 28 13.46 -13.02 5.90
CA ARG A 28 13.46 -14.44 5.52
C ARG A 28 13.17 -15.38 6.69
N ARG A 29 13.56 -15.01 7.91
CA ARG A 29 13.24 -15.77 9.13
C ARG A 29 11.78 -15.61 9.57
N GLY A 30 11.04 -14.66 8.99
CA GLY A 30 9.65 -14.39 9.35
C GLY A 30 9.47 -13.31 10.42
N ASP A 31 10.52 -12.56 10.77
CA ASP A 31 10.46 -11.53 11.81
C ASP A 31 9.45 -10.41 11.47
N PHE A 32 9.07 -10.28 10.19
CA PHE A 32 8.05 -9.34 9.69
C PHE A 32 6.82 -10.02 9.09
N GLY A 33 6.49 -11.23 9.55
CA GLY A 33 5.32 -12.00 9.10
C GLY A 33 5.64 -13.04 8.02
N GLU A 34 4.79 -14.07 7.95
CA GLU A 34 4.98 -15.21 7.04
C GLU A 34 4.87 -14.82 5.56
N GLU A 35 3.95 -13.91 5.23
CA GLU A 35 3.77 -13.46 3.83
C GLU A 35 4.99 -12.69 3.33
N THR A 36 5.59 -11.85 4.17
CA THR A 36 6.88 -11.19 3.87
C THR A 36 7.97 -12.22 3.60
N ALA A 37 8.10 -13.26 4.44
CA ALA A 37 9.08 -14.32 4.25
C ALA A 37 8.87 -15.10 2.94
N ARG A 38 7.62 -15.47 2.63
CA ARG A 38 7.24 -16.14 1.37
C ARG A 38 7.54 -15.27 0.14
N GLN A 39 7.26 -13.97 0.22
CA GLN A 39 7.49 -13.06 -0.88
C GLN A 39 9.00 -12.92 -1.19
N ILE A 40 9.82 -12.74 -0.16
CA ILE A 40 11.27 -12.55 -0.31
C ILE A 40 11.97 -13.83 -0.77
N THR A 41 11.58 -14.99 -0.21
CA THR A 41 12.14 -16.29 -0.64
C THR A 41 11.73 -16.62 -2.08
N GLY A 42 10.48 -16.34 -2.45
CA GLY A 42 9.97 -16.56 -3.81
C GLY A 42 10.45 -15.54 -4.85
N ALA A 43 10.98 -14.37 -4.46
CA ALA A 43 11.48 -13.36 -5.39
C ALA A 43 12.77 -13.83 -6.10
N GLY A 44 13.79 -14.23 -5.33
CA GLY A 44 15.09 -14.62 -5.90
C GLY A 44 15.05 -15.88 -6.78
N ALA A 45 14.10 -16.79 -6.52
CA ALA A 45 13.88 -17.96 -7.37
C ALA A 45 13.26 -17.59 -8.74
N ARG A 46 12.40 -16.56 -8.80
CA ARG A 46 11.72 -16.13 -10.03
C ARG A 46 12.64 -15.39 -10.99
N SER A 47 13.46 -14.46 -10.51
CA SER A 47 14.41 -13.72 -11.36
C SER A 47 15.47 -14.64 -11.97
N THR A 48 16.05 -15.53 -11.15
CA THR A 48 17.01 -16.54 -11.60
C THR A 48 16.36 -17.51 -12.60
N GLY A 49 15.15 -17.99 -12.30
CA GLY A 49 14.41 -18.92 -13.17
C GLY A 49 14.08 -18.34 -14.55
N VAL A 50 13.56 -17.10 -14.62
CA VAL A 50 13.17 -16.48 -15.89
C VAL A 50 14.38 -16.20 -16.79
N GLY A 51 15.48 -15.69 -16.22
CA GLY A 51 16.72 -15.45 -16.98
C GLY A 51 17.32 -16.73 -17.54
N CYS A 52 17.39 -17.79 -16.71
CA CYS A 52 17.88 -19.11 -17.13
C CYS A 52 16.96 -19.78 -18.14
N LEU A 53 15.63 -19.64 -18.00
CA LEU A 53 14.67 -20.22 -18.94
C LEU A 53 14.75 -19.54 -20.30
N VAL A 54 14.67 -18.21 -20.37
CA VAL A 54 14.70 -17.48 -21.66
C VAL A 54 16.06 -17.65 -22.34
N GLY A 55 17.16 -17.37 -21.63
CA GLY A 55 18.51 -17.49 -22.20
C GLY A 55 18.89 -18.94 -22.49
N GLY A 56 18.60 -19.85 -21.58
CA GLY A 56 18.92 -21.28 -21.73
C GLY A 56 18.10 -21.97 -22.83
N PHE A 57 16.81 -21.66 -22.95
CA PHE A 57 15.95 -22.19 -24.02
C PHE A 57 16.38 -21.72 -25.40
N LEU A 58 16.65 -20.41 -25.55
CA LEU A 58 17.15 -19.85 -26.81
C LEU A 58 18.53 -20.41 -27.15
N ALA A 59 19.44 -20.51 -26.16
CA ALA A 59 20.75 -21.10 -26.36
C ALA A 59 20.68 -22.59 -26.76
N ALA A 60 19.75 -23.35 -26.18
CA ALA A 60 19.56 -24.76 -26.52
C ALA A 60 19.06 -24.94 -27.95
N ILE A 61 18.07 -24.15 -28.39
CA ILE A 61 17.59 -24.16 -29.80
C ILE A 61 18.74 -23.82 -30.74
N MET A 62 19.49 -22.77 -30.43
CA MET A 62 20.62 -22.33 -31.25
C MET A 62 21.74 -23.37 -31.32
N LEU A 63 22.00 -24.06 -30.20
CA LEU A 63 23.00 -25.13 -30.16
C LEU A 63 22.59 -26.31 -31.04
N VAL A 64 21.32 -26.70 -31.03
CA VAL A 64 20.80 -27.77 -31.90
C VAL A 64 20.92 -27.37 -33.37
N ALA A 65 20.57 -26.12 -33.71
CA ALA A 65 20.74 -25.60 -35.07
C ALA A 65 22.22 -25.61 -35.50
N LEU A 66 23.13 -25.20 -34.60
CA LEU A 66 24.56 -25.16 -34.86
C LEU A 66 25.14 -26.57 -35.08
N ILE A 67 24.71 -27.56 -34.31
CA ILE A 67 25.09 -28.98 -34.50
C ILE A 67 24.61 -29.49 -35.87
N GLY A 68 23.38 -29.11 -36.27
CA GLY A 68 22.84 -29.45 -37.59
C GLY A 68 23.65 -28.83 -38.75
N MET A 69 24.04 -27.56 -38.61
CA MET A 69 24.89 -26.86 -39.58
C MET A 69 26.30 -27.45 -39.64
N LEU A 70 26.88 -27.81 -38.49
CA LEU A 70 28.19 -28.46 -38.42
C LEU A 70 28.20 -29.80 -39.15
N ALA A 71 27.13 -30.59 -39.01
CA ALA A 71 26.98 -31.86 -39.71
C ALA A 71 26.87 -31.72 -41.23
N GLN A 72 26.44 -30.55 -41.73
CA GLN A 72 26.31 -30.24 -43.15
C GLN A 72 27.57 -29.56 -43.74
N GLY A 73 28.54 -29.18 -42.90
CA GLY A 73 29.77 -28.52 -43.35
C GLY A 73 29.60 -27.06 -43.77
N ASP A 74 28.50 -26.41 -43.37
CA ASP A 74 28.19 -25.02 -43.71
C ASP A 74 28.93 -24.03 -42.79
N SER A 75 30.08 -23.52 -43.26
CA SER A 75 30.90 -22.58 -42.50
C SER A 75 30.26 -21.21 -42.29
N GLU A 76 29.40 -20.75 -43.21
CA GLU A 76 28.71 -19.46 -43.07
C GLU A 76 27.59 -19.58 -42.03
N GLY A 77 26.85 -20.70 -42.06
CA GLY A 77 25.85 -21.04 -41.05
C GLY A 77 26.42 -21.11 -39.64
N LEU A 78 27.64 -21.63 -39.47
CA LEU A 78 28.31 -21.68 -38.16
C LEU A 78 28.61 -20.29 -37.59
N LEU A 79 29.02 -19.34 -38.43
CA LEU A 79 29.30 -17.95 -38.03
C LEU A 79 28.03 -17.24 -37.60
N VAL A 80 26.97 -17.35 -38.40
CA VAL A 80 25.65 -16.77 -38.10
C VAL A 80 25.07 -17.42 -36.84
N GLY A 81 25.08 -18.75 -36.76
CA GLY A 81 24.59 -19.50 -35.60
C GLY A 81 25.35 -19.19 -34.31
N GLY A 82 26.67 -19.03 -34.39
CA GLY A 82 27.51 -18.60 -33.27
C GLY A 82 27.15 -17.20 -32.78
N LEU A 83 26.91 -16.24 -33.69
CA LEU A 83 26.49 -14.88 -33.34
C LEU A 83 25.12 -14.88 -32.65
N PHE A 84 24.16 -15.67 -33.14
CA PHE A 84 22.85 -15.83 -32.51
C PHE A 84 22.93 -16.47 -31.13
N LEU A 85 23.77 -17.50 -30.95
CA LEU A 85 24.01 -18.12 -29.65
C LEU A 85 24.60 -17.11 -28.66
N ALA A 86 25.60 -16.34 -29.07
CA ALA A 86 26.17 -15.27 -28.26
C ALA A 86 25.11 -14.21 -27.90
N GLY A 87 24.27 -13.82 -28.86
CA GLY A 87 23.15 -12.90 -28.64
C GLY A 87 22.13 -13.43 -27.63
N ALA A 88 21.77 -14.71 -27.70
CA ALA A 88 20.84 -15.36 -26.76
C ALA A 88 21.39 -15.38 -25.32
N VAL A 89 22.69 -15.68 -25.16
CA VAL A 89 23.37 -15.65 -23.86
C VAL A 89 23.40 -14.23 -23.30
N LEU A 90 23.77 -13.24 -24.13
CA LEU A 90 23.79 -11.83 -23.72
C LEU A 90 22.39 -11.34 -23.31
N LEU A 91 21.34 -11.75 -24.03
CA LEU A 91 19.97 -11.43 -23.68
C LEU A 91 19.59 -12.03 -22.32
N GLY A 92 19.94 -13.30 -22.07
CA GLY A 92 19.70 -13.95 -20.78
C GLY A 92 20.40 -13.23 -19.61
N VAL A 93 21.65 -12.83 -19.80
CA VAL A 93 22.41 -12.04 -18.81
C VAL A 93 21.79 -10.67 -18.60
N ALA A 94 21.39 -9.97 -19.66
CA ALA A 94 20.74 -8.66 -19.58
C ALA A 94 19.41 -8.72 -18.81
N VAL A 95 18.57 -9.72 -19.10
CA VAL A 95 17.30 -9.96 -18.38
C VAL A 95 17.56 -10.19 -16.89
N LYS A 96 18.57 -11.02 -16.56
CA LYS A 96 18.97 -11.26 -15.17
C LYS A 96 19.41 -9.97 -14.46
N LEU A 97 20.31 -9.19 -15.08
CA LEU A 97 20.81 -7.94 -14.49
C LEU A 97 19.69 -6.92 -14.26
N LEU A 98 18.74 -6.82 -15.19
CA LEU A 98 17.55 -5.98 -15.03
C LEU A 98 16.65 -6.46 -13.89
N GLY A 99 16.49 -7.77 -13.72
CA GLY A 99 15.79 -8.38 -12.58
C GLY A 99 16.45 -8.03 -11.25
N ASP A 100 17.77 -8.26 -11.14
CA ASP A 100 18.57 -7.98 -9.94
C ASP A 100 18.51 -6.49 -9.56
N LEU A 101 18.52 -5.58 -10.55
CA LEU A 101 18.37 -4.14 -10.33
C LEU A 101 16.98 -3.78 -9.75
N GLY A 102 15.93 -4.43 -10.26
CA GLY A 102 14.57 -4.28 -9.74
C GLY A 102 14.45 -4.76 -8.29
N GLU A 103 15.01 -5.94 -8.00
CA GLU A 103 15.03 -6.51 -6.65
C GLU A 103 15.79 -5.62 -5.66
N ARG A 104 16.95 -5.09 -6.05
CA ARG A 104 17.72 -4.14 -5.21
C ARG A 104 16.93 -2.89 -4.87
N ARG A 105 16.18 -2.34 -5.83
CA ARG A 105 15.33 -1.18 -5.58
C ARG A 105 14.19 -1.50 -4.62
N SER A 106 13.51 -2.63 -4.82
CA SER A 106 12.44 -3.08 -3.93
C SER A 106 12.96 -3.35 -2.51
N ALA A 107 14.11 -4.05 -2.38
CA ALA A 107 14.77 -4.29 -1.11
C ALA A 107 15.15 -2.98 -0.40
N GLY A 108 15.72 -2.02 -1.13
CA GLY A 108 16.07 -0.72 -0.56
C GLY A 108 14.85 0.04 -0.01
N ARG A 109 13.69 -0.10 -0.65
CA ARG A 109 12.43 0.52 -0.18
C ARG A 109 11.90 -0.15 1.08
N LEU A 110 11.87 -1.49 1.08
CA LEU A 110 11.53 -2.30 2.25
C LEU A 110 12.40 -1.90 3.45
N VAL A 111 13.72 -1.84 3.27
CA VAL A 111 14.66 -1.51 4.36
C VAL A 111 14.40 -0.13 4.92
N ARG A 112 14.16 0.89 4.08
CA ARG A 112 13.83 2.25 4.53
C ARG A 112 12.54 2.29 5.33
N LEU A 113 11.52 1.56 4.88
CA LEU A 113 10.24 1.48 5.55
C LEU A 113 10.35 0.76 6.92
N VAL A 114 11.10 -0.34 6.97
CA VAL A 114 11.40 -1.08 8.22
C VAL A 114 12.21 -0.21 9.19
N ALA A 115 13.23 0.50 8.70
CA ALA A 115 14.02 1.42 9.51
C ALA A 115 13.16 2.58 10.05
N PHE A 116 12.25 3.12 9.24
CA PHE A 116 11.28 4.12 9.67
C PHE A 116 10.37 3.59 10.78
N ALA A 117 9.80 2.40 10.60
CA ALA A 117 8.93 1.79 11.58
C ALA A 117 9.67 1.54 12.92
N HIS A 118 10.87 0.94 12.87
CA HIS A 118 11.68 0.70 14.08
C HIS A 118 12.12 1.98 14.78
N ALA A 119 12.54 3.01 14.04
CA ALA A 119 12.95 4.30 14.61
C ALA A 119 11.82 4.98 15.40
N ASN A 120 10.57 4.61 15.13
CA ASN A 120 9.37 5.15 15.76
C ASN A 120 8.66 4.13 16.66
N GLY A 121 9.23 2.93 16.87
CA GLY A 121 8.60 1.87 17.67
C GLY A 121 7.28 1.35 17.09
N LEU A 122 7.10 1.43 15.76
CA LEU A 122 5.88 1.03 15.08
C LEU A 122 5.98 -0.42 14.60
N PRO A 123 5.08 -1.32 15.01
CA PRO A 123 4.95 -2.63 14.38
C PRO A 123 4.72 -2.52 12.88
N ILE A 124 5.49 -3.29 12.11
CA ILE A 124 5.43 -3.31 10.65
C ILE A 124 5.30 -4.74 10.11
N GLU A 125 4.44 -4.88 9.12
CA GLU A 125 4.26 -6.08 8.32
C GLU A 125 4.26 -5.67 6.83
N PRO A 126 5.41 -5.77 6.14
CA PRO A 126 5.56 -5.29 4.77
C PRO A 126 4.64 -5.98 3.77
N GLU A 127 4.37 -7.26 3.96
CA GLU A 127 3.36 -8.02 3.24
C GLU A 127 2.49 -8.75 4.26
N ALA A 128 1.18 -8.59 4.12
CA ALA A 128 0.19 -9.19 4.98
C ALA A 128 -0.94 -9.80 4.14
N PRO A 129 -1.68 -10.80 4.68
CA PRO A 129 -2.89 -11.30 4.06
C PRO A 129 -3.88 -10.17 3.74
N ALA A 130 -4.71 -10.38 2.71
CA ALA A 130 -5.74 -9.43 2.33
C ALA A 130 -6.68 -9.16 3.52
N ARG A 131 -6.69 -7.91 4.00
CA ARG A 131 -7.55 -7.53 5.12
C ARG A 131 -8.97 -7.32 4.63
N GLN A 132 -9.94 -7.85 5.36
CA GLN A 132 -11.37 -7.67 5.10
C GLN A 132 -11.93 -6.71 6.15
N LEU A 133 -11.77 -5.40 5.90
CA LEU A 133 -12.38 -4.36 6.72
C LEU A 133 -13.76 -3.97 6.13
N PRO A 134 -14.68 -3.40 6.91
CA PRO A 134 -16.06 -3.12 6.44
C PRO A 134 -16.18 -1.98 5.40
N GLY A 135 -15.06 -1.39 4.97
CA GLY A 135 -15.03 -0.30 4.01
C GLY A 135 -15.22 -0.73 2.55
N SER A 136 -15.74 0.18 1.73
CA SER A 136 -16.07 -0.13 0.34
C SER A 136 -14.89 -0.50 -0.57
N VAL A 137 -13.64 -0.23 -0.16
CA VAL A 137 -12.44 -0.62 -0.93
C VAL A 137 -12.01 -2.07 -0.67
N PHE A 138 -12.50 -2.68 0.41
CA PHE A 138 -12.13 -4.04 0.84
C PHE A 138 -13.15 -5.05 0.33
N VAL A 139 -13.15 -5.24 -0.99
CA VAL A 139 -14.03 -6.21 -1.64
C VAL A 139 -13.36 -7.60 -1.61
N PRO A 140 -14.09 -8.68 -1.32
CA PRO A 140 -13.56 -10.04 -1.41
C PRO A 140 -12.92 -10.31 -2.78
N ASN A 141 -11.63 -10.61 -2.77
CA ASN A 141 -10.87 -10.94 -3.98
C ASN A 141 -9.75 -11.93 -3.61
N PRO A 142 -9.66 -13.10 -4.25
CA PRO A 142 -8.63 -14.10 -3.96
C PRO A 142 -7.20 -13.63 -4.27
N HIS A 143 -7.04 -12.57 -5.05
CA HIS A 143 -5.76 -11.95 -5.39
C HIS A 143 -5.52 -10.61 -4.69
N ALA A 144 -6.41 -10.20 -3.77
CA ALA A 144 -6.16 -9.02 -2.96
C ALA A 144 -4.93 -9.23 -2.08
N ARG A 145 -4.24 -8.13 -1.78
CA ARG A 145 -3.04 -8.10 -0.94
C ARG A 145 -3.05 -6.86 -0.09
N THR A 146 -2.42 -6.95 1.06
CA THR A 146 -2.15 -5.82 1.95
C THR A 146 -0.64 -5.68 2.06
N MET A 147 -0.12 -4.50 1.80
CA MET A 147 1.30 -4.20 1.78
C MET A 147 1.59 -3.02 2.70
N HIS A 148 2.83 -2.90 3.15
CA HIS A 148 3.35 -1.77 3.91
C HIS A 148 2.52 -1.46 5.17
N GLN A 149 2.05 -2.51 5.85
CA GLN A 149 1.17 -2.35 7.00
C GLN A 149 1.98 -1.86 8.20
N VAL A 150 1.60 -0.71 8.73
CA VAL A 150 2.17 -0.14 9.95
C VAL A 150 1.05 0.12 10.93
N ARG A 151 1.20 -0.36 12.16
CA ARG A 151 0.18 -0.29 13.21
C ARG A 151 0.70 0.51 14.40
N TRP A 152 -0.21 1.16 15.11
CA TRP A 152 0.09 1.79 16.40
C TRP A 152 -1.19 1.99 17.22
N THR A 153 -1.01 2.37 18.47
CA THR A 153 -2.11 2.71 19.38
C THR A 153 -1.91 4.12 19.92
N ALA A 154 -3.00 4.89 20.04
CA ALA A 154 -3.00 6.18 20.70
C ALA A 154 -4.36 6.44 21.34
N ASP A 155 -4.37 6.92 22.59
CA ASP A 155 -5.60 7.32 23.31
C ASP A 155 -6.69 6.23 23.34
N GLY A 156 -6.27 4.97 23.47
CA GLY A 156 -7.14 3.78 23.49
C GLY A 156 -7.66 3.32 22.12
N LEU A 157 -7.31 4.02 21.03
CA LEU A 157 -7.67 3.64 19.67
C LEU A 157 -6.54 2.86 19.00
N SER A 158 -6.90 1.91 18.14
CA SER A 158 -5.97 1.19 17.27
C SER A 158 -5.98 1.81 15.88
N PHE A 159 -4.79 2.09 15.37
CA PHE A 159 -4.57 2.68 14.06
C PHE A 159 -3.75 1.74 13.18
N GLU A 160 -4.04 1.79 11.89
CA GLU A 160 -3.31 1.05 10.88
C GLU A 160 -3.22 1.85 9.59
N VAL A 161 -2.03 1.94 9.01
CA VAL A 161 -1.84 2.44 7.65
C VAL A 161 -1.32 1.30 6.80
N ALA A 162 -1.97 1.02 5.69
CA ALA A 162 -1.56 -0.02 4.75
C ALA A 162 -1.92 0.34 3.31
N THR A 163 -1.20 -0.23 2.35
CA THR A 163 -1.58 -0.22 0.94
C THR A 163 -2.36 -1.48 0.62
N HIS A 164 -3.59 -1.33 0.12
CA HIS A 164 -4.47 -2.43 -0.25
C HIS A 164 -4.73 -2.46 -1.75
N THR A 165 -4.86 -3.68 -2.27
CA THR A 165 -5.26 -3.95 -3.65
C THR A 165 -6.77 -3.73 -3.82
N ARG A 166 -7.17 -2.68 -4.53
CA ARG A 166 -8.55 -2.39 -4.90
C ARG A 166 -8.85 -2.87 -6.32
N GLN A 167 -9.88 -3.67 -6.48
CA GLN A 167 -10.41 -4.00 -7.80
C GLN A 167 -11.39 -2.92 -8.27
N GLY A 168 -11.12 -2.31 -9.42
CA GLY A 168 -12.05 -1.37 -10.05
C GLY A 168 -13.19 -2.08 -10.78
N SER A 169 -14.26 -1.34 -11.10
CA SER A 169 -15.40 -1.84 -11.90
C SER A 169 -15.04 -2.19 -13.35
N GLY A 170 -13.87 -1.79 -13.84
CA GLY A 170 -13.34 -2.14 -15.16
C GLY A 170 -11.96 -2.78 -15.06
N GLN A 171 -11.91 -4.08 -14.72
CA GLN A 171 -10.79 -5.05 -14.75
C GLN A 171 -9.37 -4.67 -14.28
N GLY A 172 -9.10 -3.41 -13.94
CA GLY A 172 -7.81 -2.93 -13.48
C GLY A 172 -7.70 -3.03 -11.96
N THR A 173 -6.68 -3.73 -11.51
CA THR A 173 -6.21 -3.68 -10.13
C THR A 173 -5.54 -2.34 -9.86
N ARG A 174 -6.00 -1.61 -8.84
CA ARG A 174 -5.41 -0.36 -8.38
C ARG A 174 -4.91 -0.51 -6.95
N LEU A 175 -3.88 0.24 -6.59
CA LEU A 175 -3.42 0.32 -5.21
C LEU A 175 -4.06 1.52 -4.54
N VAL A 176 -4.61 1.30 -3.35
CA VAL A 176 -5.20 2.34 -2.51
C VAL A 176 -4.52 2.27 -1.16
N ARG A 177 -4.10 3.41 -0.64
CA ARG A 177 -3.58 3.48 0.71
C ARG A 177 -4.69 3.87 1.66
N CYS A 178 -4.78 3.15 2.77
CA CYS A 178 -5.84 3.28 3.75
C CYS A 178 -5.26 3.54 5.13
N LEU A 179 -5.84 4.52 5.83
CA LEU A 179 -5.74 4.67 7.27
C LEU A 179 -7.03 4.10 7.88
N ALA A 180 -6.90 3.07 8.70
CA ALA A 180 -8.00 2.44 9.43
C ALA A 180 -7.87 2.73 10.92
N VAL A 181 -8.98 3.16 11.53
CA VAL A 181 -9.08 3.46 12.96
C VAL A 181 -10.28 2.73 13.54
N HIS A 182 -10.04 1.88 14.53
CA HIS A 182 -11.13 1.22 15.26
C HIS A 182 -11.66 2.16 16.34
N LEU A 183 -12.92 2.55 16.25
CA LEU A 183 -13.56 3.52 17.13
C LEU A 183 -14.21 2.81 18.32
N ASP A 184 -14.07 3.41 19.50
CA ASP A 184 -14.76 3.02 20.74
C ASP A 184 -16.04 3.82 20.99
N VAL A 185 -16.53 4.50 19.94
CA VAL A 185 -17.79 5.22 19.88
C VAL A 185 -18.54 4.75 18.63
N ALA A 186 -19.84 5.04 18.55
CA ALA A 186 -20.67 4.69 17.39
C ALA A 186 -21.14 5.96 16.66
N PRO A 187 -20.29 6.62 15.84
CA PRO A 187 -20.77 7.66 14.97
C PRO A 187 -21.74 7.06 13.94
N PRO A 188 -22.66 7.86 13.38
CA PRO A 188 -23.52 7.37 12.31
C PRO A 188 -22.69 6.97 11.10
N ARG A 189 -23.22 6.00 10.34
CA ARG A 189 -22.61 5.58 9.08
C ARG A 189 -22.58 6.76 8.11
N LEU A 190 -21.42 7.04 7.55
CA LEU A 190 -21.23 8.15 6.60
C LEU A 190 -20.13 7.83 5.57
N ALA A 191 -20.15 8.54 4.45
CA ALA A 191 -19.01 8.65 3.54
C ALA A 191 -18.70 10.13 3.25
N PHE A 192 -17.42 10.47 3.17
CA PHE A 192 -16.92 11.79 2.85
C PHE A 192 -16.14 11.73 1.54
N ASN A 193 -16.49 12.60 0.61
CA ASN A 193 -15.82 12.74 -0.67
C ASN A 193 -15.34 14.18 -0.88
N PRO A 194 -14.03 14.43 -0.94
CA PRO A 194 -13.52 15.74 -1.29
C PRO A 194 -13.80 16.04 -2.78
N SER A 195 -13.97 17.32 -3.11
CA SER A 195 -14.23 17.77 -4.49
C SER A 195 -12.98 17.70 -5.38
N GLY A 196 -11.80 17.55 -4.77
CA GLY A 196 -10.51 17.50 -5.48
C GLY A 196 -10.37 16.32 -6.46
N PRO A 197 -9.69 16.51 -7.61
CA PRO A 197 -9.43 15.44 -8.55
C PRO A 197 -8.52 14.36 -7.94
N GLY A 198 -8.71 13.11 -8.37
CA GLY A 198 -7.86 11.98 -7.97
C GLY A 198 -8.24 11.30 -6.66
N ALA A 199 -9.20 11.83 -5.89
CA ALA A 199 -9.69 11.20 -4.67
C ALA A 199 -10.23 9.78 -4.94
N VAL A 200 -9.93 8.86 -4.03
CA VAL A 200 -10.40 7.47 -4.10
C VAL A 200 -11.87 7.44 -3.70
N ARG A 201 -12.78 7.44 -4.67
CA ARG A 201 -14.22 7.44 -4.37
C ARG A 201 -14.67 6.11 -3.74
N PRO A 202 -15.24 6.11 -2.52
CA PRO A 202 -15.96 5.00 -1.94
C PRO A 202 -17.14 4.58 -2.80
N ALA A 203 -17.60 3.34 -2.63
CA ALA A 203 -18.87 2.93 -3.20
C ALA A 203 -20.03 3.73 -2.54
N PRO A 204 -21.10 4.03 -3.28
CA PRO A 204 -22.28 4.66 -2.70
C PRO A 204 -22.84 3.83 -1.53
N ILE A 205 -23.17 4.49 -0.43
CA ILE A 205 -23.87 3.86 0.69
C ILE A 205 -25.36 3.86 0.35
N LEU A 206 -26.00 2.70 0.34
CA LEU A 206 -27.44 2.61 0.06
C LEU A 206 -28.25 3.32 1.15
N GLY A 207 -29.24 4.11 0.72
CA GLY A 207 -30.16 4.81 1.62
C GLY A 207 -29.58 6.06 2.30
N THR A 208 -28.45 6.60 1.83
CA THR A 208 -27.94 7.91 2.27
C THR A 208 -28.35 9.03 1.32
N ASP A 209 -28.57 10.20 1.89
CA ASP A 209 -28.72 11.46 1.17
C ASP A 209 -27.36 12.13 0.99
N VAL A 210 -27.28 13.08 0.04
CA VAL A 210 -26.04 13.80 -0.28
C VAL A 210 -26.13 15.23 0.24
N PHE A 211 -25.18 15.62 1.08
CA PHE A 211 -25.00 16.96 1.60
C PHE A 211 -23.72 17.55 1.02
N GLU A 212 -23.85 18.30 -0.06
CA GLU A 212 -22.73 18.82 -0.85
C GLU A 212 -22.50 20.32 -0.60
N ASN A 213 -21.24 20.73 -0.66
CA ASN A 213 -20.81 22.12 -0.79
C ASN A 213 -19.64 22.22 -1.78
N GLU A 214 -19.07 23.41 -1.93
CA GLU A 214 -17.97 23.66 -2.88
C GLU A 214 -16.72 22.80 -2.63
N LYS A 215 -16.51 22.33 -1.39
CA LYS A 215 -15.31 21.62 -0.94
C LYS A 215 -15.48 20.10 -0.91
N PHE A 216 -16.66 19.61 -0.52
CA PHE A 216 -16.88 18.18 -0.35
C PHE A 216 -18.36 17.81 -0.44
N ALA A 217 -18.60 16.51 -0.64
CA ALA A 217 -19.89 15.85 -0.48
C ALA A 217 -19.86 14.89 0.71
N LEU A 218 -20.79 15.05 1.63
CA LEU A 218 -21.02 14.16 2.76
C LEU A 218 -22.27 13.32 2.52
N PHE A 219 -22.14 12.01 2.61
CA PHE A 219 -23.21 11.04 2.42
C PHE A 219 -23.61 10.49 3.78
N ALA A 220 -24.85 10.71 4.20
CA ALA A 220 -25.40 10.20 5.45
C ALA A 220 -26.93 10.09 5.34
N ARG A 221 -27.59 9.33 6.22
CA ARG A 221 -29.06 9.36 6.29
C ARG A 221 -29.50 10.75 6.78
N THR A 222 -30.58 11.33 6.21
CA THR A 222 -31.09 12.65 6.64
C THR A 222 -31.21 12.80 8.16
N ARG A 223 -31.82 11.82 8.84
CA ARG A 223 -32.00 11.84 10.30
C ARG A 223 -30.68 11.80 11.10
N GLU A 224 -29.59 11.40 10.48
CA GLU A 224 -28.25 11.25 11.06
C GLU A 224 -27.27 12.34 10.63
N HIS A 225 -27.66 13.21 9.70
CA HIS A 225 -26.79 14.24 9.12
C HIS A 225 -26.13 15.14 10.18
N ALA A 226 -26.90 15.60 11.17
CA ALA A 226 -26.36 16.46 12.23
C ALA A 226 -25.28 15.75 13.05
N ALA A 227 -25.48 14.48 13.39
CA ALA A 227 -24.49 13.68 14.11
C ALA A 227 -23.27 13.35 13.24
N ALA A 228 -23.46 13.08 11.95
CA ALA A 228 -22.39 12.86 10.98
C ALA A 228 -21.51 14.11 10.84
N ARG A 229 -22.13 15.29 10.69
CA ARG A 229 -21.42 16.57 10.62
C ARG A 229 -20.73 16.91 11.94
N ALA A 230 -21.33 16.55 13.07
CA ALA A 230 -20.74 16.75 14.39
C ALA A 230 -19.46 15.92 14.60
N PHE A 231 -19.40 14.70 14.04
CA PHE A 231 -18.21 13.86 14.04
C PHE A 231 -17.16 14.36 13.03
N MET A 232 -17.58 14.77 11.83
CA MET A 232 -16.70 15.37 10.81
C MET A 232 -16.36 16.82 11.17
N THR A 233 -15.50 16.99 12.18
CA THR A 233 -15.03 18.31 12.65
C THR A 233 -14.38 19.11 11.52
N ASP A 234 -14.36 20.44 11.65
CA ASP A 234 -13.77 21.31 10.62
C ASP A 234 -12.28 21.02 10.40
N GLU A 235 -11.57 20.66 11.47
CA GLU A 235 -10.18 20.22 11.40
C GLU A 235 -10.04 18.92 10.57
N LEU A 236 -10.85 17.90 10.87
CA LEU A 236 -10.81 16.63 10.13
C LEU A 236 -11.17 16.85 8.65
N VAL A 237 -12.20 17.65 8.38
CA VAL A 237 -12.60 18.02 7.01
C VAL A 237 -11.46 18.74 6.29
N ALA A 238 -10.77 19.68 6.93
CA ALA A 238 -9.67 20.42 6.31
C ALA A 238 -8.49 19.52 5.93
N LEU A 239 -8.19 18.50 6.74
CA LEU A 239 -7.12 17.52 6.45
C LEU A 239 -7.49 16.57 5.30
N LEU A 240 -8.77 16.21 5.20
CA LEU A 240 -9.28 15.31 4.15
C LEU A 240 -9.49 16.03 2.80
N ASP A 241 -9.81 17.33 2.81
CA ASP A 241 -9.99 18.17 1.62
C ASP A 241 -8.69 18.89 1.17
N ASP A 242 -7.51 18.39 1.54
CA ASP A 242 -6.26 18.93 0.99
C ASP A 242 -6.26 18.75 -0.54
N ARG A 243 -6.33 19.86 -1.28
CA ARG A 243 -6.37 19.88 -2.75
C ARG A 243 -5.22 19.12 -3.39
N ASN A 244 -4.07 19.04 -2.74
CA ASN A 244 -2.90 18.34 -3.28
C ASN A 244 -2.94 16.83 -2.99
N ARG A 245 -3.69 16.42 -1.96
CA ARG A 245 -3.76 15.04 -1.47
C ARG A 245 -5.16 14.76 -0.89
N PRO A 246 -6.18 14.77 -1.74
CA PRO A 246 -7.55 14.59 -1.27
C PRO A 246 -7.73 13.17 -0.72
N MET A 247 -8.34 13.08 0.45
CA MET A 247 -8.71 11.82 1.08
C MET A 247 -10.22 11.69 1.15
N SER A 248 -10.73 10.59 0.61
CA SER A 248 -12.10 10.18 0.94
C SER A 248 -12.10 9.45 2.28
N ALA A 249 -13.23 9.44 2.96
CA ALA A 249 -13.37 8.68 4.20
C ALA A 249 -14.73 7.98 4.32
N GLU A 250 -14.79 6.93 5.12
CA GLU A 250 -16.00 6.21 5.51
C GLU A 250 -16.01 6.01 7.02
N VAL A 251 -17.20 6.13 7.63
CA VAL A 251 -17.47 5.54 8.95
C VAL A 251 -18.46 4.40 8.76
N VAL A 252 -18.05 3.19 9.11
CA VAL A 252 -18.86 1.98 8.92
C VAL A 252 -18.47 0.92 9.94
N ASP A 253 -19.47 0.31 10.57
CA ASP A 253 -19.33 -0.81 11.52
C ASP A 253 -18.23 -0.62 12.60
N GLY A 254 -18.17 0.59 13.18
CA GLY A 254 -17.20 0.93 14.23
C GLY A 254 -15.81 1.32 13.72
N TRP A 255 -15.62 1.47 12.41
CA TRP A 255 -14.36 1.90 11.81
C TRP A 255 -14.48 3.29 11.20
N PHE A 256 -13.44 4.11 11.39
CA PHE A 256 -13.14 5.22 10.49
C PHE A 256 -12.06 4.76 9.51
N LEU A 257 -12.33 4.92 8.22
CA LEU A 257 -11.46 4.49 7.13
C LEU A 257 -11.21 5.70 6.22
N ALA A 258 -9.98 6.17 6.12
CA ALA A 258 -9.59 7.19 5.15
C ALA A 258 -8.80 6.55 4.01
N TYR A 259 -9.08 6.96 2.78
CA TYR A 259 -8.46 6.45 1.57
C TYR A 259 -7.79 7.57 0.80
N PHE A 260 -6.57 7.31 0.40
CA PHE A 260 -5.83 8.19 -0.48
C PHE A 260 -5.21 7.37 -1.62
N PRO A 261 -4.97 8.01 -2.78
CA PRO A 261 -4.28 7.36 -3.88
C PRO A 261 -2.97 6.77 -3.38
N SER A 262 -2.68 5.51 -3.69
CA SER A 262 -1.40 4.93 -3.29
C SER A 262 -0.28 5.67 -4.02
N GLN A 263 0.42 6.51 -3.28
CA GLN A 263 1.69 7.09 -3.68
C GLN A 263 2.84 6.17 -3.22
N ASP A 264 4.07 6.59 -3.48
CA ASP A 264 5.28 5.97 -2.94
C ASP A 264 5.12 5.70 -1.43
N GLU A 265 5.30 4.45 -0.97
CA GLU A 265 5.17 4.10 0.45
C GLU A 265 6.17 4.80 1.38
N LEU A 266 7.21 5.41 0.79
CA LEU A 266 8.22 6.20 1.49
C LEU A 266 7.94 7.71 1.44
N ASP A 267 6.83 8.15 0.85
CA ASP A 267 6.48 9.56 0.82
C ASP A 267 6.19 10.09 2.23
N GLU A 268 7.12 10.87 2.76
CA GLU A 268 7.03 11.49 4.08
C GLU A 268 5.75 12.32 4.23
N ARG A 269 5.33 13.03 3.19
CA ARG A 269 4.13 13.88 3.27
C ARG A 269 2.87 13.05 3.47
N SER A 270 2.75 11.92 2.78
CA SER A 270 1.67 10.95 2.98
C SER A 270 1.66 10.39 4.41
N TRP A 271 2.82 10.10 4.99
CA TRP A 271 2.91 9.68 6.39
C TRP A 271 2.49 10.77 7.37
N ARG A 272 2.98 12.01 7.19
CA ARG A 272 2.58 13.16 8.02
C ARG A 272 1.07 13.38 7.99
N GLN A 273 0.47 13.33 6.80
CA GLN A 273 -0.97 13.50 6.64
C GLN A 273 -1.74 12.36 7.33
N ALA A 274 -1.29 11.11 7.23
CA ALA A 274 -1.92 9.99 7.93
C ALA A 274 -1.87 10.14 9.46
N PHE A 275 -0.73 10.55 10.03
CA PHE A 275 -0.65 10.83 11.47
C PHE A 275 -1.50 12.02 11.91
N ALA A 276 -1.54 13.10 11.10
CA ALA A 276 -2.39 14.25 11.38
C ALA A 276 -3.88 13.89 11.37
N VAL A 277 -4.33 13.11 10.38
CA VAL A 277 -5.72 12.61 10.32
C VAL A 277 -6.01 11.71 11.51
N ALA A 278 -5.10 10.80 11.88
CA ALA A 278 -5.26 9.95 13.05
C ALA A 278 -5.46 10.76 14.35
N GLU A 279 -4.67 11.82 14.53
CA GLU A 279 -4.80 12.72 15.68
C GLU A 279 -6.12 13.50 15.67
N ALA A 280 -6.54 14.00 14.50
CA ALA A 280 -7.82 14.68 14.34
C ALA A 280 -9.01 13.73 14.62
N VAL A 281 -8.91 12.45 14.28
CA VAL A 281 -9.91 11.43 14.62
C VAL A 281 -10.01 11.20 16.14
N VAL A 282 -8.89 11.20 16.87
CA VAL A 282 -8.88 11.13 18.34
C VAL A 282 -9.71 12.28 18.93
N ARG A 283 -9.43 13.51 18.49
CA ARG A 283 -10.16 14.71 18.94
C ARG A 283 -11.64 14.67 18.55
N ALA A 284 -11.94 14.27 17.32
CA ALA A 284 -13.32 14.12 16.84
C ALA A 284 -14.11 13.12 17.69
N ARG A 285 -13.49 11.97 18.03
CA ARG A 285 -14.07 10.94 18.90
C ARG A 285 -14.37 11.48 20.30
N GLU A 286 -13.45 12.23 20.88
CA GLU A 286 -13.64 12.84 22.22
C GLU A 286 -14.76 13.88 22.22
N ALA A 287 -14.76 14.78 21.24
CA ALA A 287 -15.81 15.79 21.07
C ALA A 287 -17.18 15.13 20.86
N PHE A 288 -17.25 14.04 20.10
CA PHE A 288 -18.47 13.28 19.88
C PHE A 288 -18.99 12.63 21.18
N ARG A 289 -18.09 12.02 21.97
CA ARG A 289 -18.43 11.43 23.28
C ARG A 289 -18.99 12.47 24.25
N ALA A 290 -18.34 13.63 24.36
CA ALA A 290 -18.76 14.69 25.28
C ALA A 290 -20.20 15.18 24.98
N ARG A 291 -20.55 15.31 23.69
CA ARG A 291 -21.92 15.71 23.27
C ARG A 291 -22.97 14.65 23.62
N GLY A 292 -22.65 13.38 23.47
CA GLY A 292 -23.55 12.29 23.84
C GLY A 292 -23.89 12.27 25.33
N GLN A 293 -22.91 12.58 26.19
CA GLN A 293 -23.11 12.68 27.64
C GLN A 293 -23.99 13.88 28.01
N SER A 294 -23.76 15.06 27.43
CA SER A 294 -24.59 16.24 27.70
C SER A 294 -26.06 16.06 27.32
N GLN A 295 -26.35 15.29 26.27
CA GLN A 295 -27.73 14.98 25.87
C GLN A 295 -28.42 13.96 26.80
N GLN A 296 -27.66 13.13 27.52
CA GLN A 296 -28.21 12.18 28.50
C GLN A 296 -28.46 12.83 29.86
N SER A 297 -27.61 13.77 30.31
CA SER A 297 -27.78 14.47 31.59
C SER A 297 -28.86 15.56 31.60
N GLY A 298 -29.33 15.99 30.42
CA GLY A 298 -30.40 17.00 30.28
C GLY A 298 -31.81 16.42 30.10
N LYS A 299 -31.98 15.09 30.21
CA LYS A 299 -33.28 14.40 30.24
C LYS A 299 -33.57 13.92 31.65
#